data_AF-A0A9D9LCE2-F1
#
_entry.id   AF-A0A9D9LCE2-F1
#
_cell.length_a   1.000
_cell.length_b   1.000
_cell.length_c   1.000
_cell.angle_alpha   90.00
_cell.angle_beta   90.00
_cell.angle_gamma   90.00
#
_symmetry.space_group_name_H-M   'P 1'
#
loop_
_entity.id
_entity.type
_entity.pdbx_description
1 polymer ?
#
loop_
_entity_poly.entity_id
_entity_poly.type
_entity_poly.pdbx_seq_one_letter_code
_entity_poly.pdbx_strand_id
1 'polypeptide(L)'
;MDRETRIAAKRRYIRQREQDLLSRVPRMDDEELRWTVRVFADCLSPHQRAECLGSYDERWPIDQRRRLVAGFVQRYTQLALEALERSAAARPDGLSALTDEDLQGMSLAEKWLRVAQDPTGLRPDQLRRELARLFMCKSHELFHDAGLS
;
A
#
# COMPACT_ATOMS: atom_id res chain seq x y z
N MET A 1 14.97 19.09 -1.52
CA MET A 1 15.31 17.74 -2.00
C MET A 1 14.83 17.63 -3.43
N ASP A 2 15.71 17.33 -4.39
CA ASP A 2 15.31 17.18 -5.78
C ASP A 2 14.50 15.89 -6.01
N ARG A 3 13.85 15.81 -7.18
CA ARG A 3 12.95 14.71 -7.55
C ARG A 3 13.66 13.36 -7.57
N GLU A 4 14.86 13.31 -8.15
CA GLU A 4 15.64 12.07 -8.31
C GLU A 4 16.04 11.49 -6.94
N THR A 5 16.49 12.36 -6.03
CA THR A 5 16.82 12.01 -4.65
C THR A 5 15.60 11.45 -3.92
N ARG A 6 14.41 12.07 -4.09
CA ARG A 6 13.17 11.57 -3.48
C ARG A 6 12.76 10.20 -4.03
N ILE A 7 12.85 9.99 -5.34
CA ILE A 7 12.53 8.69 -5.97
C ILE A 7 13.52 7.62 -5.50
N ALA A 8 14.82 7.92 -5.47
CA ALA A 8 15.85 7.00 -4.99
C ALA A 8 15.64 6.62 -3.52
N ALA A 9 15.26 7.58 -2.66
CA ALA A 9 14.94 7.32 -1.26
C ALA A 9 13.71 6.39 -1.12
N LYS A 10 12.63 6.67 -1.87
CA LYS A 10 11.43 5.80 -1.86
C LYS A 10 11.71 4.40 -2.36
N ARG A 11 12.49 4.26 -3.43
CA ARG A 11 12.91 2.96 -3.97
C ARG A 11 13.65 2.15 -2.90
N ARG A 12 14.57 2.80 -2.19
CA ARG A 12 15.35 2.17 -1.11
C ARG A 12 14.46 1.76 0.07
N TYR A 13 13.52 2.62 0.46
CA TYR A 13 12.54 2.32 1.50
C TYR A 13 11.67 1.11 1.13
N ILE A 14 11.11 1.08 -0.08
CA ILE A 14 10.26 -0.04 -0.56
C ILE A 14 11.03 -1.37 -0.49
N ARG A 15 12.31 -1.36 -0.92
CA ARG A 15 13.20 -2.54 -0.85
C ARG A 15 13.55 -2.96 0.58
N GLN A 16 13.82 -2.00 1.46
CA GLN A 16 14.10 -2.29 2.86
C GLN A 16 12.88 -2.93 3.54
N ARG A 17 11.69 -2.37 3.33
CA ARG A 17 10.43 -2.91 3.87
C ARG A 17 10.17 -4.33 3.38
N GLU A 18 10.44 -4.64 2.11
CA GLU A 18 10.37 -6.00 1.57
C GLU A 18 11.26 -6.96 2.38
N GLN A 19 12.52 -6.60 2.58
CA GLN A 19 13.48 -7.43 3.34
C GLN A 19 13.02 -7.62 4.79
N ASP A 20 12.60 -6.54 5.45
CA ASP A 20 12.16 -6.57 6.85
C ASP A 20 10.92 -7.47 7.01
N LEU A 21 9.93 -7.32 6.13
CA LEU A 21 8.72 -8.15 6.14
C LEU A 21 9.05 -9.61 5.87
N LEU A 22 9.83 -9.92 4.83
CA LEU A 22 10.20 -11.29 4.49
C LEU A 22 10.99 -11.98 5.61
N SER A 23 11.84 -11.24 6.33
CA SER A 23 12.55 -11.76 7.49
C SER A 23 11.61 -12.13 8.65
N ARG A 24 10.46 -11.44 8.76
CA ARG A 24 9.46 -11.64 9.81
C ARG A 24 8.44 -12.72 9.47
N VAL A 25 8.05 -12.89 8.19
CA VAL A 25 6.99 -13.83 7.76
C VAL A 25 7.09 -15.23 8.41
N PRO A 26 8.28 -15.87 8.53
CA PRO A 26 8.39 -17.18 9.16
C PRO A 26 7.94 -17.22 10.64
N ARG A 27 7.98 -16.08 11.32
CA ARG A 27 7.66 -15.93 12.75
C ARG A 27 6.28 -15.30 12.99
N MET A 28 5.64 -14.77 11.95
CA MET A 28 4.31 -14.19 12.06
C MET A 28 3.29 -15.23 12.48
N ASP A 29 2.38 -14.82 13.35
CA ASP A 29 1.17 -15.58 13.69
C ASP A 29 0.08 -15.43 12.61
N ASP A 30 -1.06 -16.09 12.84
CA ASP A 30 -2.15 -16.10 11.86
C ASP A 30 -2.85 -14.75 11.69
N GLU A 31 -2.93 -13.96 12.73
CA GLU A 31 -3.53 -12.63 12.66
C GLU A 31 -2.61 -11.69 11.91
N GLU A 32 -1.31 -11.70 12.22
CA GLU A 32 -0.28 -10.92 11.52
C GLU A 32 -0.24 -11.25 10.03
N LEU A 33 -0.32 -12.53 9.65
CA LEU A 33 -0.32 -12.96 8.24
C LEU A 33 -1.57 -12.48 7.50
N ARG A 34 -2.77 -12.63 8.10
CA ARG A 34 -4.02 -12.15 7.50
C ARG A 34 -4.03 -10.64 7.37
N TRP A 35 -3.59 -9.94 8.42
CA TRP A 35 -3.49 -8.50 8.43
C TRP A 35 -2.56 -7.99 7.33
N THR A 36 -1.37 -8.60 7.20
CA THR A 36 -0.40 -8.30 6.14
C THR A 36 -1.05 -8.42 4.76
N VAL A 37 -1.74 -9.53 4.48
CA VAL A 37 -2.43 -9.70 3.20
C VAL A 37 -3.47 -8.62 2.96
N ARG A 38 -4.33 -8.35 3.95
CA ARG A 38 -5.41 -7.34 3.83
C ARG A 38 -4.85 -5.95 3.53
N VAL A 39 -3.87 -5.49 4.31
CA VAL A 39 -3.29 -4.14 4.17
C VAL A 39 -2.69 -3.93 2.79
N PHE A 40 -1.86 -4.85 2.31
CA PHE A 40 -1.22 -4.68 1.00
C PHE A 40 -2.18 -4.97 -0.16
N ALA A 41 -3.12 -5.90 -0.01
CA ALA A 41 -4.15 -6.13 -1.02
C ALA A 41 -5.05 -4.90 -1.22
N ASP A 42 -5.26 -4.11 -0.16
CA ASP A 42 -5.93 -2.83 -0.21
C ASP A 42 -5.17 -1.74 -0.95
N CYS A 43 -3.92 -1.95 -1.33
CA CYS A 43 -3.22 -1.05 -2.24
C CYS A 43 -3.32 -1.48 -3.71
N LEU A 44 -3.88 -2.66 -4.00
CA LEU A 44 -3.91 -3.23 -5.34
C LEU A 44 -5.25 -3.02 -6.05
N SER A 45 -5.24 -2.78 -7.36
CA SER A 45 -6.47 -2.88 -8.16
C SER A 45 -7.07 -4.29 -8.08
N PRO A 46 -8.38 -4.48 -8.36
CA PRO A 46 -9.00 -5.81 -8.33
C PRO A 46 -8.26 -6.86 -9.17
N HIS A 47 -7.77 -6.49 -10.35
CA HIS A 47 -6.99 -7.36 -11.22
C HIS A 47 -5.66 -7.78 -10.57
N GLN A 48 -4.87 -6.81 -10.11
CA GLN A 48 -3.58 -7.09 -9.45
C GLN A 48 -3.77 -7.93 -8.18
N ARG A 49 -4.83 -7.67 -7.42
CA ARG A 49 -5.17 -8.47 -6.23
C ARG A 49 -5.42 -9.93 -6.60
N ALA A 50 -6.21 -10.18 -7.65
CA ALA A 50 -6.48 -11.53 -8.12
C ALA A 50 -5.21 -12.24 -8.61
N GLU A 51 -4.35 -11.54 -9.35
CA GLU A 51 -3.06 -12.05 -9.82
C GLU A 51 -2.11 -12.42 -8.68
N CYS A 52 -2.07 -11.59 -7.62
CA CYS A 52 -1.15 -11.76 -6.51
C CYS A 52 -1.63 -12.79 -5.47
N LEU A 53 -2.93 -12.91 -5.25
CA LEU A 53 -3.51 -13.75 -4.20
C LEU A 53 -4.13 -15.05 -4.72
N GLY A 54 -4.53 -15.12 -6.00
CA GLY A 54 -5.14 -16.30 -6.59
C GLY A 54 -6.32 -16.83 -5.77
N SER A 55 -6.23 -18.10 -5.36
CA SER A 55 -7.22 -18.81 -4.55
C SER A 55 -6.99 -18.71 -3.03
N TYR A 56 -6.27 -17.68 -2.57
CA TYR A 56 -6.01 -17.46 -1.14
C TYR A 56 -7.28 -17.58 -0.28
N ASP A 57 -7.18 -18.39 0.76
CA ASP A 57 -8.20 -18.53 1.80
C ASP A 57 -7.58 -18.30 3.18
N GLU A 58 -8.19 -17.43 3.97
CA GLU A 58 -7.73 -17.08 5.31
C GLU A 58 -7.75 -18.26 6.29
N ARG A 59 -8.38 -19.39 5.94
CA ARG A 59 -8.50 -20.63 6.73
C ARG A 59 -7.43 -21.68 6.40
N TRP A 60 -6.56 -21.44 5.42
CA TRP A 60 -5.47 -22.37 5.09
C TRP A 60 -4.56 -22.69 6.28
N PRO A 61 -3.79 -23.78 6.28
CA PRO A 61 -2.77 -23.99 7.30
C PRO A 61 -1.73 -22.86 7.33
N ILE A 62 -1.20 -22.54 8.52
CA ILE A 62 -0.27 -21.41 8.72
C ILE A 62 0.96 -21.48 7.81
N ASP A 63 1.53 -22.66 7.60
CA ASP A 63 2.71 -22.82 6.74
C ASP A 63 2.40 -22.59 5.25
N GLN A 64 1.16 -22.87 4.83
CA GLN A 64 0.70 -22.53 3.49
C GLN A 64 0.50 -21.02 3.37
N ARG A 65 -0.09 -20.37 4.38
CA ARG A 65 -0.21 -18.91 4.45
C ARG A 65 1.16 -18.25 4.39
N ARG A 66 2.14 -18.66 5.21
CA ARG A 66 3.49 -18.07 5.21
C ARG A 66 4.16 -18.11 3.84
N ARG A 67 4.07 -19.25 3.14
CA ARG A 67 4.61 -19.38 1.78
C ARG A 67 3.92 -18.42 0.80
N LEU A 68 2.59 -18.34 0.86
CA LEU A 68 1.84 -17.39 0.03
C LEU A 68 2.19 -15.94 0.37
N VAL A 69 2.19 -15.56 1.65
CA VAL A 69 2.50 -14.18 2.09
C VAL A 69 3.91 -13.78 1.67
N ALA A 70 4.91 -14.68 1.75
CA ALA A 70 6.26 -14.40 1.27
C ALA A 70 6.28 -14.07 -0.24
N GLY A 71 5.64 -14.89 -1.07
CA GLY A 71 5.52 -14.62 -2.51
C GLY A 71 4.71 -13.36 -2.81
N PHE A 72 3.64 -13.13 -2.05
CA PHE A 72 2.79 -11.96 -2.16
C PHE A 72 3.55 -10.66 -1.86
N VAL A 73 4.33 -10.62 -0.78
CA VAL A 73 5.15 -9.44 -0.41
C VAL A 73 6.14 -9.10 -1.53
N GLN A 74 6.79 -10.11 -2.13
CA GLN A 74 7.70 -9.90 -3.25
C GLN A 74 6.97 -9.33 -4.48
N ARG A 75 5.83 -9.94 -4.85
CA ARG A 75 5.05 -9.49 -6.02
C ARG A 75 4.49 -8.09 -5.82
N TYR A 76 3.94 -7.81 -4.64
CA TYR A 76 3.48 -6.48 -4.25
C TYR A 76 4.61 -5.45 -4.35
N THR A 77 5.80 -5.79 -3.86
CA THR A 77 6.97 -4.91 -3.92
C THR A 77 7.36 -4.57 -5.37
N GLN A 78 7.34 -5.55 -6.27
CA GLN A 78 7.57 -5.30 -7.70
C GLN A 78 6.56 -4.30 -8.27
N LEU A 79 5.26 -4.50 -7.99
CA LEU A 79 4.20 -3.60 -8.46
C LEU A 79 4.35 -2.18 -7.91
N ALA A 80 4.75 -2.05 -6.64
CA ALA A 80 5.01 -0.76 -6.01
C ALA A 80 6.20 -0.03 -6.64
N LEU A 81 7.28 -0.75 -6.95
CA LEU A 81 8.44 -0.20 -7.65
C LEU A 81 8.09 0.24 -9.07
N GLU A 82 7.36 -0.57 -9.82
CA GLU A 82 6.90 -0.21 -11.16
C GLU A 82 5.98 1.04 -11.13
N ALA A 83 5.11 1.15 -10.13
CA ALA A 83 4.28 2.34 -9.93
C ALA A 83 5.13 3.58 -9.65
N LEU A 84 6.19 3.43 -8.84
CA LEU A 84 7.14 4.50 -8.55
C LEU A 84 7.91 4.94 -9.81
N GLU A 85 8.36 4.01 -10.66
CA GLU A 85 9.02 4.37 -11.93
C GLU A 85 8.06 5.09 -12.88
N ARG A 86 6.81 4.63 -12.99
CA ARG A 86 5.79 5.30 -13.80
C ARG A 86 5.51 6.73 -13.30
N SER A 87 5.39 6.92 -11.99
CA SER A 87 5.17 8.26 -11.41
C SER A 87 6.41 9.15 -11.51
N ALA A 88 7.62 8.58 -11.54
CA ALA A 88 8.87 9.29 -11.80
C ALA A 88 8.97 9.79 -13.26
N ALA A 89 8.38 9.08 -14.22
CA ALA A 89 8.34 9.48 -15.63
C ALA A 89 7.22 10.48 -15.96
N ALA A 90 6.10 10.44 -15.24
CA ALA A 90 4.95 11.32 -15.48
C ALA A 90 5.18 12.77 -15.01
N ARG A 91 4.42 13.74 -15.52
CA ARG A 91 4.38 15.09 -14.92
C ARG A 91 3.51 15.00 -13.65
N PRO A 92 4.00 15.42 -12.47
CA PRO A 92 3.20 15.31 -11.26
C PRO A 92 2.12 16.38 -11.28
N ASP A 93 0.90 15.99 -11.64
CA ASP A 93 -0.26 16.86 -11.46
C ASP A 93 -1.46 16.07 -10.94
N GLY A 94 -2.10 16.62 -9.90
CA GLY A 94 -3.26 16.03 -9.24
C GLY A 94 -3.02 14.70 -8.52
N LEU A 95 -4.12 14.08 -8.10
CA LEU A 95 -4.13 12.81 -7.36
C LEU A 95 -3.78 11.61 -8.25
N SER A 96 -4.05 11.70 -9.55
CA SER A 96 -3.81 10.63 -10.52
C SER A 96 -2.31 10.32 -10.73
N ALA A 97 -1.44 11.27 -10.40
CA ALA A 97 0.01 11.10 -10.48
C ALA A 97 0.63 10.42 -9.24
N LEU A 98 -0.15 10.23 -8.17
CA LEU A 98 0.32 9.58 -6.94
C LEU A 98 0.30 8.06 -7.06
N THR A 99 1.31 7.41 -6.52
CA THR A 99 1.29 5.95 -6.37
C THR A 99 0.37 5.54 -5.23
N ASP A 100 -0.08 4.28 -5.20
CA ASP A 100 -0.85 3.77 -4.07
C ASP A 100 -0.07 3.89 -2.74
N GLU A 101 1.26 3.70 -2.75
CA GLU A 101 2.14 3.96 -1.59
C GLU A 101 2.13 5.43 -1.14
N ASP A 102 2.12 6.37 -2.09
CA ASP A 102 2.01 7.80 -1.78
C ASP A 102 0.67 8.13 -1.14
N LEU A 103 -0.41 7.53 -1.64
CA LEU A 103 -1.74 7.68 -1.07
C LEU A 103 -1.80 7.06 0.33
N GLN A 104 -1.15 5.92 0.57
CA GLN A 104 -1.09 5.29 1.89
C GLN A 104 -0.36 6.14 2.92
N GLY A 105 0.78 6.71 2.54
CA GLY A 105 1.60 7.54 3.44
C GLY A 105 1.06 8.96 3.63
N MET A 106 0.04 9.37 2.87
CA MET A 106 -0.57 10.69 3.00
C MET A 106 -1.57 10.72 4.14
N SER A 107 -1.49 11.77 4.97
CA SER A 107 -2.48 12.03 6.02
C SER A 107 -3.90 12.11 5.43
N LEU A 108 -4.91 11.67 6.19
CA LEU A 108 -6.30 11.75 5.73
C LEU A 108 -6.72 13.20 5.44
N ALA A 109 -6.31 14.16 6.28
CA ALA A 109 -6.65 15.57 6.10
C ALA A 109 -6.12 16.13 4.76
N GLU A 110 -4.84 15.90 4.46
CA GLU A 110 -4.24 16.31 3.19
C GLU A 110 -4.92 15.61 2.01
N LYS A 111 -5.17 14.31 2.13
CA LYS A 111 -5.79 13.50 1.09
C LYS A 111 -7.19 13.98 0.75
N TRP A 112 -8.03 14.23 1.76
CA TRP A 112 -9.41 14.70 1.55
C TRP A 112 -9.45 16.12 0.99
N LEU A 113 -8.53 17.00 1.39
CA LEU A 113 -8.40 18.33 0.78
C LEU A 113 -8.13 18.21 -0.73
N ARG A 114 -7.19 17.34 -1.11
CA ARG A 114 -6.86 17.09 -2.53
C ARG A 114 -8.02 16.45 -3.28
N VAL A 115 -8.76 15.52 -2.67
CA VAL A 115 -9.94 14.89 -3.29
C VAL A 115 -11.05 15.92 -3.51
N ALA A 116 -11.24 16.86 -2.59
CA ALA A 116 -12.20 17.93 -2.77
C ALA A 116 -11.83 18.86 -3.94
N GLN A 117 -10.53 19.04 -4.20
CA GLN A 117 -10.00 19.85 -5.30
C GLN A 117 -10.01 19.11 -6.65
N ASP A 118 -9.87 17.78 -6.64
CA ASP A 118 -9.89 16.90 -7.82
C ASP A 118 -10.69 15.61 -7.52
N PRO A 119 -12.03 15.66 -7.60
CA PRO A 119 -12.89 14.52 -7.25
C PRO A 119 -12.72 13.30 -8.17
N THR A 120 -12.16 13.52 -9.37
CA THR A 120 -11.93 12.49 -10.39
C THR A 120 -10.52 11.92 -10.37
N GLY A 121 -9.64 12.48 -9.54
CA GLY A 121 -8.23 12.12 -9.52
C GLY A 121 -7.92 10.73 -8.94
N LEU A 122 -8.88 10.11 -8.24
CA LEU A 122 -8.78 8.74 -7.76
C LEU A 122 -9.65 7.79 -8.58
N ARG A 123 -9.16 6.57 -8.80
CA ARG A 123 -9.97 5.51 -9.36
C ARG A 123 -11.11 5.12 -8.40
N PRO A 124 -12.26 4.63 -8.88
CA PRO A 124 -13.39 4.26 -8.03
C PRO A 124 -13.06 3.24 -6.92
N ASP A 125 -12.13 2.32 -7.17
CA ASP A 125 -11.61 1.39 -6.16
C ASP A 125 -10.72 2.06 -5.10
N GLN A 126 -9.90 3.05 -5.48
CA GLN A 126 -9.11 3.84 -4.52
C GLN A 126 -10.03 4.70 -3.65
N LEU A 127 -11.00 5.41 -4.25
CA LEU A 127 -11.93 6.25 -3.51
C LEU A 127 -12.77 5.44 -2.51
N ARG A 128 -13.30 4.28 -2.91
CA ARG A 128 -14.07 3.40 -2.00
C ARG A 128 -13.25 2.96 -0.79
N ARG A 129 -11.95 2.70 -0.95
CA ARG A 129 -11.05 2.33 0.14
C ARG A 129 -10.82 3.50 1.11
N GLU A 130 -10.59 4.69 0.58
CA GLU A 130 -10.40 5.87 1.42
C GLU A 130 -11.68 6.23 2.19
N LEU A 131 -12.85 6.09 1.56
CA LEU A 131 -14.13 6.21 2.26
C LEU A 131 -14.27 5.15 3.35
N ALA A 132 -13.97 3.88 3.07
CA ALA A 132 -14.03 2.82 4.08
C ALA A 132 -13.14 3.11 5.28
N ARG A 133 -11.93 3.65 5.06
CA ARG A 133 -11.03 4.07 6.15
C ARG A 133 -11.61 5.19 6.97
N LEU A 134 -12.15 6.23 6.32
CA LEU A 134 -12.81 7.34 7.02
C LEU A 134 -13.96 6.85 7.91
N PHE A 135 -14.76 5.88 7.43
CA PHE A 135 -15.84 5.28 8.23
C PHE A 135 -15.36 4.33 9.33
N MET A 136 -14.16 3.74 9.20
CA MET A 136 -13.55 2.85 10.20
C MET A 136 -12.66 3.59 11.21
N CYS A 137 -12.23 4.82 10.91
CA CYS A 137 -11.43 5.66 11.80
C CYS A 137 -12.27 6.12 13.00
N LYS A 138 -12.21 5.37 14.10
CA LYS A 138 -12.84 5.74 15.39
C LYS A 138 -12.01 6.70 16.26
N SER A 139 -10.82 7.09 15.83
CA SER A 139 -9.92 7.98 16.59
C SER A 139 -9.53 9.21 15.76
N HIS A 140 -9.71 10.39 16.35
CA HIS A 140 -9.19 11.67 15.83
C HIS A 140 -7.65 11.78 15.95
N GLU A 141 -6.96 10.85 16.60
CA GLU A 141 -5.49 10.88 16.71
C GLU A 141 -4.78 10.15 15.55
N LEU A 142 -5.52 9.33 14.77
CA LEU A 142 -5.08 8.86 13.44
C LEU A 142 -4.97 10.01 12.41
N PHE A 143 -5.18 11.27 12.84
CA PHE A 143 -4.84 12.48 12.10
C PHE A 143 -3.32 12.70 12.00
N HIS A 144 -2.49 12.01 12.79
CA HIS A 144 -1.03 12.08 12.71
C HIS A 144 -0.38 10.71 12.50
N ASP A 145 0.68 10.71 11.68
CA ASP A 145 1.54 9.58 11.31
C ASP A 145 1.80 8.59 12.46
N ALA A 146 1.47 7.32 12.25
CA ALA A 146 1.91 6.21 13.11
C ALA A 146 3.32 5.69 12.72
N GLY A 147 4.27 6.60 12.41
CA GLY A 147 5.55 6.21 11.82
C GLY A 147 6.74 7.15 11.93
N LEU A 148 6.67 8.24 12.71
CA LEU A 148 7.84 9.07 13.06
C LEU A 148 7.78 9.45 14.54
N SER A 149 8.27 8.55 15.38
CA SER A 149 8.72 8.81 16.76
C SER A 149 10.05 8.12 16.98
#